data_AF-A0A8I3AK07-F1
#
_entry.id   AF-A0A8I3AK07-F1
#
_cell.length_a   1.000
_cell.length_b   1.000
_cell.length_c   1.000
_cell.angle_alpha   90.00
_cell.angle_beta   90.00
_cell.angle_gamma   90.00
#
_symmetry.space_group_name_H-M   'P 1'
#
loop_
_entity.id
_entity.type
_entity.pdbx_description
1 polymer ?
#
loop_
_entity_poly.entity_id
_entity_poly.type
_entity_poly.pdbx_seq_one_letter_code
_entity_poly.pdbx_strand_id
1 'polypeptide(L)'
;MGYGLDFPGVRRSWRARGSYIVLIVLTMVIWGGGWAWQSKQLPREEAKGDIDWTDGGERYIGPMFLYFFYGFFDAAWQTSIYWYMGSLSNSSRKAANLAGFYKGIQSAGAAVFWRLDGLETPYDTIFGATWGMLGAALLIAAPVIWMRIKDTTDVEEDLRGTDETVEDVIAPGKLAEEEKRAAVV
;
A
#
# COMPACT_ATOMS: atom_id res chain seq x y z
N MET A 1 -8.60 7.86 -2.90
CA MET A 1 -7.50 7.67 -1.93
C MET A 1 -6.54 8.86 -1.94
N GLY A 2 -5.78 9.10 -3.02
CA GLY A 2 -4.76 10.17 -3.06
C GLY A 2 -5.23 11.57 -2.64
N TYR A 3 -6.36 12.05 -3.17
CA TYR A 3 -6.88 13.38 -2.81
C TYR A 3 -7.29 13.51 -1.33
N GLY A 4 -7.80 12.44 -0.71
CA GLY A 4 -8.13 12.43 0.72
C GLY A 4 -6.89 12.37 1.61
N LEU A 5 -5.83 11.71 1.12
CA LEU A 5 -4.52 11.65 1.77
C LEU A 5 -3.77 12.98 1.73
N ASP A 6 -4.05 13.83 0.74
CA ASP A 6 -3.41 15.14 0.58
C ASP A 6 -4.29 16.33 1.02
N PHE A 7 -5.44 16.06 1.66
CA PHE A 7 -6.33 17.12 2.10
C PHE A 7 -5.67 18.01 3.18
N PRO A 8 -5.50 19.32 2.93
CA PRO A 8 -4.70 20.20 3.78
C PRO A 8 -5.36 20.54 5.12
N GLY A 9 -6.68 20.32 5.24
CA GLY A 9 -7.45 20.62 6.46
C GLY A 9 -7.36 19.57 7.56
N VAL A 10 -6.69 18.42 7.34
CA VAL A 10 -6.56 17.35 8.34
C VAL A 10 -5.10 17.06 8.65
N ARG A 11 -4.79 16.92 9.95
CA ARG A 11 -3.45 16.59 10.46
C ARG A 11 -2.90 15.32 9.81
N ARG A 12 -1.58 15.27 9.56
CA ARG A 12 -0.90 14.17 8.87
C ARG A 12 -1.12 12.83 9.58
N SER A 13 -1.03 12.81 10.90
CA SER A 13 -1.27 11.62 11.72
C SER A 13 -2.70 11.07 11.59
N TRP A 14 -3.70 11.95 11.55
CA TRP A 14 -5.10 11.57 11.37
C TRP A 14 -5.40 11.06 9.96
N ARG A 15 -4.79 11.66 8.93
CA ARG A 15 -4.89 11.14 7.55
C ARG A 15 -4.30 9.74 7.44
N ALA A 16 -3.14 9.51 8.06
CA ALA A 16 -2.49 8.20 8.07
C ALA A 16 -3.32 7.11 8.75
N ARG A 17 -3.91 7.43 9.91
CA ARG A 17 -4.81 6.51 10.63
C ARG A 17 -6.09 6.24 9.85
N GLY A 18 -6.68 7.29 9.27
CA GLY A 18 -7.89 7.18 8.45
C GLY A 18 -7.68 6.31 7.22
N SER A 19 -6.61 6.55 6.46
CA SER A 19 -6.28 5.72 5.29
C SER A 19 -5.97 4.28 5.65
N TYR A 20 -5.33 4.05 6.80
CA TYR A 20 -5.06 2.69 7.27
C TYR A 20 -6.34 1.93 7.62
N ILE A 21 -7.30 2.58 8.31
CA ILE A 21 -8.61 1.98 8.57
C ILE A 21 -9.33 1.66 7.27
N VAL A 22 -9.31 2.58 6.30
CA VAL A 22 -9.89 2.34 4.97
C VAL A 22 -9.22 1.14 4.29
N LEU A 23 -7.89 1.01 4.35
CA LEU A 23 -7.19 -0.15 3.80
C LEU A 23 -7.60 -1.46 4.46
N ILE A 24 -7.74 -1.50 5.79
CA ILE A 24 -8.23 -2.70 6.48
C ILE A 24 -9.62 -3.06 5.98
N VAL A 25 -10.55 -2.09 5.95
CA VAL A 25 -11.93 -2.34 5.52
C VAL A 25 -11.96 -2.84 4.09
N LEU A 26 -11.23 -2.20 3.17
CA LEU A 26 -11.13 -2.65 1.78
C LEU A 26 -10.53 -4.05 1.67
N THR A 27 -9.49 -4.35 2.44
CA THR A 27 -8.88 -5.69 2.47
C THR A 27 -9.90 -6.73 2.90
N MET A 28 -10.63 -6.49 4.00
CA MET A 28 -11.60 -7.46 4.52
C MET A 28 -12.83 -7.61 3.61
N VAL A 29 -13.35 -6.51 3.04
CA VAL A 29 -14.55 -6.55 2.19
C VAL A 29 -14.26 -7.19 0.84
N ILE A 30 -13.19 -6.77 0.16
CA ILE A 30 -12.88 -7.24 -1.20
C ILE A 30 -12.37 -8.68 -1.15
N TRP A 31 -11.45 -9.01 -0.25
CA TRP A 31 -10.95 -10.38 -0.11
C TRP A 31 -11.98 -11.30 0.56
N GLY A 32 -12.79 -10.81 1.49
CA GLY A 32 -13.92 -11.58 2.03
C GLY A 32 -14.97 -11.90 0.95
N GLY A 33 -15.28 -10.93 0.08
CA GLY A 33 -16.14 -11.15 -1.09
C GLY A 33 -15.54 -12.14 -2.10
N GLY A 34 -14.23 -12.03 -2.35
CA GLY A 34 -13.49 -12.99 -3.17
C GLY A 34 -13.53 -14.40 -2.60
N TRP A 35 -13.35 -14.56 -1.29
CA TRP A 35 -13.46 -15.85 -0.62
C TRP A 35 -14.87 -16.44 -0.73
N ALA A 36 -15.92 -15.63 -0.53
CA ALA A 36 -17.31 -16.07 -0.66
C ALA A 36 -17.68 -16.54 -2.08
N TRP A 37 -16.98 -16.05 -3.10
CA TRP A 37 -17.10 -16.52 -4.47
C TRP A 37 -16.24 -17.76 -4.72
N GLN A 38 -14.98 -17.73 -4.28
CA GLN A 38 -13.99 -18.81 -4.41
C GLN A 38 -14.47 -20.11 -3.75
N SER A 39 -15.06 -20.03 -2.56
CA SER A 39 -15.55 -21.21 -1.82
C SER A 39 -16.72 -21.94 -2.52
N LYS A 40 -17.30 -21.33 -3.55
CA LYS A 40 -18.37 -21.91 -4.37
C LYS A 40 -17.85 -22.46 -5.70
N GLN A 41 -16.57 -22.25 -6.02
CA GLN A 41 -15.97 -22.70 -7.26
C GLN A 41 -15.49 -24.14 -7.16
N LEU A 42 -15.31 -24.75 -8.33
CA LEU A 42 -14.74 -26.09 -8.44
C LEU A 42 -13.28 -26.11 -8.01
N PRO A 43 -12.80 -27.24 -7.45
CA PRO A 43 -11.38 -27.45 -7.21
C PRO A 43 -10.56 -27.29 -8.50
N ARG A 44 -9.28 -26.95 -8.35
CA ARG A 44 -8.36 -26.72 -9.49
C ARG A 44 -8.35 -27.86 -10.53
N GLU A 45 -8.49 -29.11 -10.09
CA GLU A 45 -8.49 -30.29 -10.96
C GLU A 45 -9.73 -30.37 -11.88
N GLU A 46 -10.85 -29.82 -11.41
CA GLU A 46 -12.16 -29.86 -12.06
C GLU A 46 -12.52 -28.55 -12.77
N ALA A 47 -11.88 -27.44 -12.38
CA ALA A 47 -12.01 -26.14 -13.02
C ALA A 47 -11.44 -26.18 -14.45
N LYS A 48 -12.27 -26.62 -15.41
CA LYS A 48 -11.93 -26.70 -16.83
C LYS A 48 -12.81 -25.74 -17.62
N GLY A 49 -12.16 -24.88 -18.41
CA GLY A 49 -12.80 -23.92 -19.31
C GLY A 49 -12.53 -22.48 -18.91
N ASP A 50 -12.27 -21.66 -19.93
CA ASP A 50 -12.11 -20.21 -19.78
C ASP A 50 -13.48 -19.55 -19.56
N ILE A 51 -13.48 -18.39 -18.92
CA ILE A 51 -14.69 -17.56 -18.78
C ILE A 51 -14.72 -16.60 -19.96
N ASP A 52 -15.75 -16.67 -20.80
CA ASP A 52 -15.94 -15.75 -21.92
C ASP A 52 -16.91 -14.61 -21.52
N TRP A 53 -16.77 -13.44 -22.15
CA TRP A 53 -17.71 -12.33 -21.98
C TRP A 53 -19.12 -12.68 -22.49
N THR A 54 -19.25 -13.72 -23.32
CA THR A 54 -20.53 -14.17 -23.90
C THR A 54 -21.30 -15.09 -22.97
N ASP A 55 -20.63 -15.66 -21.96
CA ASP A 55 -21.24 -16.61 -21.02
C ASP A 55 -22.36 -15.98 -20.17
N GLY A 56 -22.38 -14.65 -20.04
CA GLY A 56 -23.46 -13.90 -19.39
C GLY A 56 -23.75 -14.31 -17.94
N GLY A 57 -24.73 -13.64 -17.32
CA GLY A 57 -25.24 -14.02 -16.00
C GLY A 57 -24.18 -14.12 -14.89
N GLU A 58 -24.39 -15.05 -13.95
CA GLU A 58 -23.52 -15.20 -12.77
C GLU A 58 -22.11 -15.70 -13.09
N ARG A 59 -21.90 -16.37 -14.24
CA ARG A 59 -20.63 -16.98 -14.64
C ARG A 59 -19.57 -15.93 -15.05
N TYR A 60 -20.00 -14.83 -15.66
CA TYR A 60 -19.11 -13.73 -16.05
C TYR A 60 -19.20 -12.51 -15.13
N ILE A 61 -20.41 -12.11 -14.71
CA ILE A 61 -20.62 -10.84 -14.00
C ILE A 61 -19.92 -10.84 -12.63
N GLY A 62 -20.01 -11.94 -11.87
CA GLY A 62 -19.35 -12.05 -10.56
C GLY A 62 -17.82 -11.90 -10.64
N PRO A 63 -17.12 -12.73 -11.44
CA PRO A 63 -15.69 -12.63 -11.67
C PRO A 63 -15.25 -11.27 -12.23
N MET A 64 -16.03 -10.68 -13.15
CA MET A 64 -15.74 -9.36 -13.71
C MET A 64 -15.68 -8.28 -12.64
N PHE A 65 -16.66 -8.22 -11.74
CA PHE A 65 -16.65 -7.25 -10.64
C PHE A 65 -15.54 -7.54 -9.64
N LEU A 66 -15.28 -8.81 -9.30
CA LEU A 66 -14.16 -9.19 -8.43
C LEU A 66 -12.83 -8.72 -9.01
N TYR A 67 -12.59 -8.96 -10.30
CA TYR A 67 -11.39 -8.50 -11.00
C TYR A 67 -11.24 -6.97 -10.94
N PHE A 68 -12.33 -6.24 -11.21
CA PHE A 68 -12.35 -4.78 -11.08
C PHE A 68 -12.00 -4.32 -9.66
N PHE A 69 -12.60 -4.92 -8.63
CA PHE A 69 -12.34 -4.55 -7.24
C PHE A 69 -10.93 -4.94 -6.78
N TYR A 70 -10.34 -6.03 -7.29
CA TYR A 70 -8.94 -6.35 -7.06
C TYR A 70 -8.00 -5.29 -7.65
N GLY A 71 -8.26 -4.82 -8.88
CA GLY A 71 -7.50 -3.72 -9.47
C GLY A 71 -7.65 -2.41 -8.69
N PHE A 72 -8.87 -2.09 -8.26
CA PHE A 72 -9.12 -0.93 -7.40
C PHE A 72 -8.38 -1.03 -6.05
N PHE A 73 -8.40 -2.22 -5.43
CA PHE A 73 -7.68 -2.49 -4.20
C PHE A 73 -6.18 -2.30 -4.36
N ASP A 74 -5.59 -2.85 -5.43
CA ASP A 74 -4.16 -2.73 -5.71
C ASP A 74 -3.74 -1.26 -5.84
N ALA A 75 -4.49 -0.47 -6.60
CA ALA A 75 -4.25 0.97 -6.73
C ALA A 75 -4.36 1.71 -5.38
N ALA A 76 -5.36 1.38 -4.57
CA ALA A 76 -5.57 1.97 -3.25
C ALA A 76 -4.45 1.61 -2.27
N TRP A 77 -4.02 0.35 -2.27
CA TRP A 77 -2.91 -0.17 -1.49
C TRP A 77 -1.61 0.54 -1.86
N GLN A 78 -1.25 0.50 -3.14
CA GLN A 78 -0.01 1.05 -3.65
C GLN A 78 0.09 2.56 -3.37
N THR A 79 -0.98 3.33 -3.62
CA THR A 79 -1.03 4.76 -3.30
C THR A 79 -0.78 5.03 -1.82
N SER A 80 -1.42 4.24 -0.94
CA SER A 80 -1.30 4.44 0.51
C SER A 80 0.11 4.11 1.02
N ILE A 81 0.73 3.03 0.52
CA ILE A 81 2.10 2.67 0.90
C ILE A 81 3.11 3.75 0.47
N TYR A 82 2.99 4.27 -0.76
CA TYR A 82 3.84 5.37 -1.20
C TYR A 82 3.65 6.63 -0.36
N TRP A 83 2.40 6.94 0.01
CA TRP A 83 2.11 8.06 0.89
C TRP A 83 2.72 7.86 2.29
N TYR A 84 2.63 6.66 2.87
CA TYR A 84 3.28 6.37 4.15
C TYR A 84 4.81 6.54 4.08
N MET A 85 5.45 6.03 3.03
CA MET A 85 6.90 6.19 2.84
C MET A 85 7.31 7.66 2.70
N GLY A 86 6.55 8.45 1.92
CA GLY A 86 6.79 9.90 1.81
C GLY A 86 6.41 10.69 3.07
N SER A 87 5.59 10.10 3.96
CA SER A 87 5.23 10.72 5.23
C SER A 87 6.27 10.52 6.33
N LEU A 88 7.10 9.49 6.20
CA LEU A 88 8.08 9.08 7.21
C LEU A 88 9.40 9.86 7.13
N SER A 89 9.78 10.35 5.94
CA SER A 89 11.03 11.10 5.75
C SER A 89 10.85 12.22 4.72
N ASN A 90 11.48 13.36 4.98
CA ASN A 90 11.64 14.50 4.09
C ASN A 90 12.85 14.33 3.16
N SER A 91 13.72 13.34 3.39
CA SER A 91 14.84 12.99 2.50
C SER A 91 14.35 12.17 1.30
N SER A 92 14.57 12.70 0.09
CA SER A 92 14.27 11.98 -1.15
C SER A 92 15.10 10.71 -1.31
N ARG A 93 16.32 10.67 -0.77
CA ARG A 93 17.20 9.50 -0.83
C ARG A 93 16.71 8.35 0.05
N LYS A 94 16.31 8.65 1.30
CA LYS A 94 15.67 7.67 2.18
C LYS A 94 14.37 7.14 1.55
N ALA A 95 13.53 8.03 1.00
CA ALA A 95 12.31 7.64 0.31
C ALA A 95 12.58 6.74 -0.92
N ALA A 96 13.60 7.05 -1.74
CA ALA A 96 13.98 6.24 -2.89
C ALA A 96 14.46 4.84 -2.49
N ASN A 97 15.27 4.73 -1.44
CA ASN A 97 15.73 3.44 -0.91
C ASN A 97 14.56 2.59 -0.38
N LEU A 98 13.62 3.20 0.34
CA LEU A 98 12.41 2.52 0.81
C LEU A 98 11.52 2.05 -0.35
N ALA A 99 11.33 2.88 -1.38
CA ALA A 99 10.56 2.52 -2.56
C ALA A 99 11.21 1.37 -3.35
N GLY A 100 12.54 1.39 -3.48
CA GLY A 100 13.31 0.31 -4.10
C GLY A 100 13.17 -1.01 -3.34
N PHE A 101 13.31 -0.97 -2.01
CA PHE A 101 13.10 -2.14 -1.15
C PHE A 101 11.67 -2.69 -1.26
N TYR A 102 10.66 -1.80 -1.25
CA TYR A 102 9.25 -2.17 -1.41
C TYR A 102 8.98 -2.90 -2.74
N LYS A 103 9.57 -2.42 -3.85
CA LYS A 103 9.45 -3.08 -5.15
C LYS A 103 10.25 -4.39 -5.22
N GLY A 104 11.40 -4.46 -4.56
CA GLY A 104 12.18 -5.69 -4.44
C GLY A 104 11.39 -6.81 -3.76
N ILE A 105 10.74 -6.51 -2.62
CA ILE A 105 9.88 -7.48 -1.91
C ILE A 105 8.70 -7.92 -2.78
N GLN A 106 8.04 -6.99 -3.47
CA GLN A 106 6.95 -7.32 -4.40
C GLN A 106 7.40 -8.31 -5.47
N SER A 107 8.55 -8.05 -6.12
CA SER A 107 9.08 -8.94 -7.14
C SER A 107 9.42 -10.33 -6.59
N ALA A 108 10.00 -10.41 -5.39
CA ALA A 108 10.27 -11.68 -4.73
C ALA A 108 8.98 -12.44 -4.40
N GLY A 109 7.97 -11.76 -3.86
CA GLY A 109 6.66 -12.35 -3.57
C GLY A 109 5.97 -12.84 -4.84
N ALA A 110 5.98 -12.04 -5.91
CA ALA A 110 5.46 -12.46 -7.21
C ALA A 110 6.14 -13.74 -7.70
N ALA A 111 7.48 -13.81 -7.68
CA ALA A 111 8.23 -14.98 -8.12
C ALA A 111 7.83 -16.27 -7.35
N VAL A 112 7.60 -16.16 -6.03
CA VAL A 112 7.12 -17.29 -5.21
C VAL A 112 5.72 -17.72 -5.64
N PHE A 113 4.80 -16.78 -5.84
CA PHE A 113 3.41 -17.08 -6.21
C PHE A 113 3.29 -17.67 -7.62
N TRP A 114 4.06 -17.14 -8.58
CA TRP A 114 4.19 -17.75 -9.91
C TRP A 114 4.71 -19.19 -9.83
N ARG A 115 5.67 -19.46 -8.94
CA ARG A 115 6.18 -20.82 -8.75
C ARG A 115 5.15 -21.74 -8.11
N LEU A 116 4.42 -21.29 -7.10
CA LEU A 116 3.34 -22.05 -6.45
C LEU A 116 2.24 -22.40 -7.45
N ASP A 117 1.87 -21.46 -8.32
CA ASP A 117 0.89 -21.72 -9.36
C ASP A 117 1.40 -22.73 -10.40
N GLY A 118 2.66 -22.62 -10.82
CA GLY A 118 3.30 -23.60 -11.71
C GLY A 118 3.56 -24.97 -11.07
N LEU A 119 3.38 -25.11 -9.75
CA LEU A 119 3.39 -26.40 -9.02
C LEU A 119 1.99 -26.98 -8.84
N GLU A 120 0.99 -26.40 -9.48
CA GLU A 120 -0.40 -26.83 -9.39
C GLU A 120 -1.00 -26.77 -7.98
N THR A 121 -0.49 -25.85 -7.15
CA THR A 121 -1.00 -25.65 -5.79
C THR A 121 -2.50 -25.32 -5.83
N PRO A 122 -3.34 -25.87 -4.93
CA PRO A 122 -4.76 -25.56 -4.88
C PRO A 122 -5.03 -24.05 -4.77
N TYR A 123 -6.03 -23.56 -5.51
CA TYR A 123 -6.35 -22.13 -5.54
C TYR A 123 -6.68 -21.57 -4.15
N ASP A 124 -7.35 -22.34 -3.30
CA ASP A 124 -7.69 -21.92 -1.94
C ASP A 124 -6.46 -21.72 -1.06
N THR A 125 -5.41 -22.53 -1.26
CA THR A 125 -4.13 -22.39 -0.57
C THR A 125 -3.42 -21.12 -1.01
N ILE A 126 -3.37 -20.86 -2.32
CA ILE A 126 -2.77 -19.64 -2.88
C ILE A 126 -3.54 -18.41 -2.35
N PHE A 127 -4.87 -18.46 -2.40
CA PHE A 127 -5.75 -17.40 -1.91
C PHE A 127 -5.53 -17.12 -0.42
N GLY A 128 -5.55 -18.16 0.41
CA GLY A 128 -5.34 -18.06 1.85
C GLY A 128 -3.96 -17.51 2.19
N ALA A 129 -2.93 -17.93 1.46
CA ALA A 129 -1.58 -17.39 1.62
C ALA A 129 -1.51 -15.89 1.28
N THR A 130 -2.13 -15.44 0.18
CA THR A 130 -2.17 -14.02 -0.17
C THR A 130 -2.95 -13.21 0.86
N TRP A 131 -4.15 -13.64 1.23
CA TRP A 131 -4.98 -12.91 2.18
C TRP A 131 -4.33 -12.85 3.57
N GLY A 132 -3.71 -13.95 4.02
CA GLY A 132 -2.93 -14.01 5.25
C GLY A 132 -1.72 -13.07 5.23
N MET A 133 -0.97 -13.01 4.13
CA MET A 133 0.14 -12.06 3.99
C MET A 133 -0.31 -10.60 4.00
N LEU A 134 -1.44 -10.27 3.37
CA LEU A 134 -2.01 -8.92 3.44
C LEU A 134 -2.41 -8.55 4.87
N GLY A 135 -3.06 -9.47 5.58
CA GLY A 135 -3.40 -9.31 6.99
C GLY A 135 -2.16 -9.11 7.86
N ALA A 136 -1.13 -9.94 7.68
CA ALA A 136 0.14 -9.81 8.40
C ALA A 136 0.83 -8.47 8.10
N ALA A 137 0.84 -8.03 6.84
CA ALA A 137 1.39 -6.73 6.46
C ALA A 137 0.65 -5.57 7.15
N LEU A 138 -0.68 -5.63 7.24
CA LEU A 138 -1.47 -4.63 7.96
C LEU A 138 -1.14 -4.63 9.46
N LEU A 139 -1.01 -5.80 10.09
CA LEU A 139 -0.66 -5.91 11.51
C LEU A 139 0.73 -5.34 11.80
N ILE A 140 1.71 -5.63 10.95
CA ILE A 140 3.08 -5.10 11.07
C ILE A 140 3.10 -3.59 10.79
N ALA A 141 2.27 -3.10 9.87
CA ALA A 141 2.17 -1.68 9.56
C ALA A 141 1.51 -0.86 10.69
N ALA A 142 0.63 -1.46 11.50
CA ALA A 142 -0.06 -0.77 12.59
C ALA A 142 0.87 -0.02 13.56
N PRO A 143 1.87 -0.66 14.21
CA PRO A 143 2.77 0.06 15.11
C PRO A 143 3.56 1.16 14.38
N VAL A 144 3.95 0.94 13.12
CA VAL A 144 4.69 1.93 12.33
C VAL A 144 3.83 3.17 12.09
N ILE A 145 2.58 3.01 11.67
CA ILE A 145 1.68 4.12 11.35
C ILE A 145 1.34 4.92 12.61
N TRP A 146 1.10 4.26 13.75
CA TRP A 146 0.74 4.97 14.98
C TRP A 146 1.91 5.60 15.72
N MET A 147 3.11 4.99 15.68
CA MET A 147 4.26 5.46 16.44
C MET A 147 5.21 6.34 15.63
N ARG A 148 5.34 6.12 14.31
CA ARG A 148 6.36 6.80 13.48
C ARG A 148 5.82 7.96 12.66
N ILE A 149 4.53 7.97 12.31
CA ILE A 149 3.93 9.08 11.56
C ILE A 149 3.53 10.20 12.54
N LYS A 150 4.43 11.18 12.68
CA LYS A 150 4.23 12.40 13.47
C LYS A 150 3.63 13.52 12.62
N ASP A 151 2.95 14.47 13.26
CA ASP A 151 2.38 15.65 12.58
C ASP A 151 3.45 16.63 12.07
N THR A 152 4.61 16.66 12.73
CA THR A 152 5.81 17.41 12.34
C THR A 152 7.02 16.49 12.45
N THR A 153 7.75 16.28 11.36
CA THR A 153 9.06 15.61 11.38
C THR A 153 10.11 16.69 11.58
N ASP A 154 10.92 16.56 12.62
CA ASP A 154 12.07 17.43 12.82
C ASP A 154 13.11 17.12 11.74
N VAL A 155 13.40 18.11 10.89
CA VAL A 155 14.22 17.92 9.69
C VAL A 155 15.64 17.50 10.06
N GLU A 156 16.16 18.00 11.19
CA GLU A 156 17.50 17.66 11.68
C GLU A 156 17.61 16.22 12.20
N GLU A 157 16.56 15.70 12.85
CA GLU A 157 16.53 14.30 13.31
C GLU A 157 16.37 13.33 12.12
N ASP A 158 15.58 13.73 11.12
CA ASP A 158 15.33 12.93 9.92
C ASP A 158 16.52 12.92 8.94
N LEU A 159 17.40 13.92 8.99
CA LEU A 159 18.67 13.94 8.23
C LEU A 159 19.82 13.27 8.96
N ARG A 160 19.65 12.91 10.23
CA ARG A 160 20.70 12.25 11.00
C ARG A 160 21.01 10.87 10.39
N GLY A 161 22.24 10.69 9.93
CA GLY A 161 22.70 9.46 9.27
C GLY A 161 22.35 9.34 7.78
N THR A 162 21.78 10.37 7.16
CA THR A 162 21.96 10.62 5.73
C THR A 162 23.15 11.54 5.54
N ASP A 163 23.97 11.34 4.51
CA ASP A 163 24.97 12.33 4.08
C ASP A 163 24.31 13.59 3.46
N GLU A 164 23.10 13.96 3.87
CA GLU A 164 22.31 15.09 3.37
C GLU A 164 22.17 16.14 4.47
N THR A 165 22.39 17.41 4.12
CA THR A 165 22.21 18.55 5.04
C THR A 165 20.82 19.17 4.90
N VAL A 166 20.44 20.03 5.84
CA VAL A 166 19.16 20.77 5.82
C VAL A 166 19.02 21.59 4.52
N GLU A 167 20.14 22.00 3.93
CA GLU A 167 20.20 22.73 2.67
C GLU A 167 19.85 21.86 1.45
N ASP A 168 20.05 20.54 1.52
CA ASP A 168 19.77 19.61 0.41
C ASP A 168 18.28 19.28 0.26
N VAL A 169 17.49 19.45 1.33
CA VAL A 169 16.06 19.09 1.39
C VAL A 169 15.12 20.29 1.50
N ILE A 170 15.60 21.46 1.90
CA ILE A 170 14.80 22.69 1.93
C ILE A 170 14.89 23.39 0.56
N ALA A 171 13.73 23.75 0.00
CA ALA A 171 13.66 24.50 -1.26
C ALA A 171 14.47 25.82 -1.17
N PRO A 172 15.27 26.16 -2.21
CA PRO A 172 16.10 27.37 -2.22
C PRO A 172 15.19 28.60 -2.11
N GLY A 173 15.15 29.19 -0.91
CA GLY A 173 14.27 30.33 -0.58
C GLY A 173 13.69 30.29 0.83
N LYS A 174 13.46 29.10 1.41
CA LYS A 174 12.94 28.98 2.79
C LYS A 174 13.99 29.24 3.87
N LEU A 175 15.25 28.89 3.62
CA LEU A 175 16.38 29.26 4.48
C LEU A 175 16.50 30.78 4.64
N ALA A 176 16.30 31.53 3.55
CA ALA A 176 16.35 32.99 3.56
C ALA A 176 15.16 33.64 4.29
N GLU A 177 13.99 32.98 4.35
CA GLU A 177 12.86 33.44 5.16
C GLU A 177 13.07 33.14 6.65
N GLU A 178 13.60 31.96 7.01
CA GLU A 178 13.89 31.61 8.39
C GLU A 178 15.04 32.44 8.97
N GLU A 179 16.11 32.70 8.21
CA GLU A 179 17.18 33.62 8.62
C GLU A 179 16.66 35.04 8.82
N LYS A 180 15.79 35.54 7.92
CA LYS A 180 15.16 36.86 8.09
C LYS A 180 14.24 36.91 9.31
N ARG A 181 13.58 35.81 9.65
CA ARG A 181 12.68 35.75 10.81
C ARG A 181 13.45 35.64 12.13
N ALA A 182 14.57 34.93 12.12
CA ALA A 182 15.49 34.85 13.26
C ALA A 182 16.26 36.17 13.50
N ALA A 183 16.55 36.94 12.44
CA ALA A 183 17.23 38.23 12.55
C ALA A 183 16.32 39.39 13.02
N VAL A 184 15.02 39.16 13.19
CA VAL A 184 14.01 40.16 13.61
C VAL A 184 13.56 39.96 15.07
N VAL A 185 14.10 38.94 15.77
CA VAL A 185 13.96 38.73 17.22
C VAL A 185 15.22 39.19 17.93
#